data_AF-A0A3M5E567-F1
#
_entry.id   AF-A0A3M5E567-F1
#
_cell.length_a   1.000
_cell.length_b   1.000
_cell.length_c   1.000
_cell.angle_alpha   90.00
_cell.angle_beta   90.00
_cell.angle_gamma   90.00
#
_symmetry.space_group_name_H-M   'P 1'
#
loop_
_entity.id
_entity.type
_entity.pdbx_description
1 polymer ?
#
loop_
_entity_poly.entity_id
_entity_poly.type
_entity_poly.pdbx_seq_one_letter_code
_entity_poly.pdbx_strand_id
1 'polypeptide(L)' 'EHWIVVSGMALVENGEREFLLNTNESTFIPAGHSHRLSNPGIIDLVMIEVQSGEYLGEDDIVRFNDIYGRAPASDEKKA' A
#
# COMPACT_ATOMS: atom_id res chain seq x y z
N GLU A 1 4.71 -5.92 -5.11
CA GLU A 1 3.58 -6.53 -4.37
C GLU A 1 2.42 -6.85 -5.32
N HIS A 2 1.45 -7.65 -4.88
CA HIS A 2 0.21 -7.93 -5.60
C HIS A 2 -0.98 -7.81 -4.64
N TRP A 3 -1.92 -6.94 -4.98
CA TRP A 3 -3.11 -6.65 -4.18
C TRP A 3 -4.36 -7.22 -4.87
N ILE A 4 -5.19 -7.93 -4.12
CA ILE A 4 -6.45 -8.53 -4.59
C ILE A 4 -7.60 -8.11 -3.68
N VAL A 5 -8.68 -7.57 -4.25
CA VAL A 5 -9.89 -7.21 -3.48
C VAL A 5 -10.77 -8.45 -3.31
N VAL A 6 -11.00 -8.86 -2.07
CA VAL A 6 -11.87 -10.00 -1.71
C VAL A 6 -13.32 -9.55 -1.52
N SER A 7 -13.53 -8.37 -0.94
CA SER A 7 -14.86 -7.78 -0.74
C SER A 7 -14.77 -6.27 -0.65
N GLY A 8 -15.79 -5.57 -1.13
CA GLY A 8 -15.81 -4.11 -1.18
C GLY A 8 -15.17 -3.54 -2.45
N MET A 9 -14.66 -2.31 -2.32
CA MET A 9 -14.00 -1.56 -3.39
C MET A 9 -12.82 -0.77 -2.82
N ALA A 10 -11.71 -0.75 -3.55
CA ALA A 10 -10.51 0.01 -3.18
C ALA A 10 -10.25 1.11 -4.21
N LEU A 11 -9.94 2.32 -3.74
CA LEU A 11 -9.26 3.33 -4.55
C LEU A 11 -7.76 3.13 -4.37
N VAL A 12 -7.08 2.81 -5.47
CA VAL A 12 -5.66 2.53 -5.51
C VAL A 12 -4.93 3.63 -6.26
N GLU A 13 -3.94 4.21 -5.60
CA GLU A 13 -2.90 5.01 -6.22
C GLU A 13 -1.68 4.12 -6.46
N ASN A 14 -1.17 4.08 -7.70
CA ASN A 14 -0.02 3.26 -8.10
C ASN A 14 0.84 4.06 -9.09
N GLY A 15 1.91 4.68 -8.57
CA GLY A 15 2.68 5.69 -9.27
C GLY A 15 1.80 6.91 -9.59
N GLU A 16 1.69 7.25 -10.87
CA GLU A 16 0.90 8.38 -11.36
C GLU A 16 -0.56 8.03 -11.68
N ARG A 17 -0.95 6.76 -11.49
CA ARG A 17 -2.29 6.28 -11.81
C ARG A 17 -3.14 6.16 -10.55
N GLU A 18 -4.37 6.63 -10.64
CA GLU A 18 -5.41 6.43 -9.64
C GLU A 18 -6.58 5.70 -10.29
N PHE A 19 -7.04 4.60 -9.69
CA PHE A 19 -8.14 3.81 -10.21
C PHE A 19 -8.86 3.01 -9.11
N LEU A 20 -10.09 2.61 -9.40
CA LEU A 20 -10.88 1.75 -8.52
C LEU A 20 -10.63 0.27 -8.86
N LEU A 21 -10.57 -0.57 -7.82
CA LEU A 21 -10.65 -2.02 -7.92
C LEU A 21 -11.91 -2.51 -7.22
N ASN A 22 -12.69 -3.32 -7.92
CA ASN A 22 -13.86 -4.00 -7.41
C ASN A 22 -13.49 -5.37 -6.82
N THR A 23 -14.47 -5.99 -6.15
CA THR A 23 -14.36 -7.38 -5.71
C THR A 23 -13.92 -8.30 -6.86
N ASN A 24 -12.96 -9.18 -6.57
CA ASN A 24 -12.31 -10.10 -7.52
C ASN A 24 -11.40 -9.44 -8.57
N GLU A 25 -11.16 -8.12 -8.48
CA GLU A 25 -10.13 -7.44 -9.26
C GLU A 25 -8.82 -7.36 -8.48
N SER A 26 -7.71 -7.15 -9.21
CA SER A 26 -6.38 -7.10 -8.62
C SER A 26 -5.47 -6.15 -9.37
N THR A 27 -4.37 -5.77 -8.72
CA THR A 27 -3.30 -4.98 -9.35
C THR A 27 -1.93 -5.36 -8.82
N PHE A 28 -0.92 -5.22 -9.68
CA PHE A 28 0.47 -5.34 -9.29
C PHE A 28 1.02 -3.96 -8.93
N ILE A 29 1.76 -3.91 -7.82
CA ILE A 29 2.53 -2.75 -7.42
C ILE A 29 3.99 -3.01 -7.82
N PRO A 30 4.52 -2.33 -8.85
CA PRO A 30 5.90 -2.47 -9.24
C PRO A 30 6.85 -1.94 -8.16
N ALA A 31 8.05 -2.50 -8.10
CA ALA A 31 9.07 -2.02 -7.16
C ALA A 31 9.37 -0.53 -7.37
N GLY A 32 9.63 0.18 -6.27
CA GLY A 32 9.94 1.61 -6.26
C GLY A 32 8.77 2.54 -6.59
N HIS A 33 7.57 2.01 -6.89
CA HIS A 33 6.40 2.87 -7.09
C HIS A 33 5.82 3.28 -5.75
N SER A 34 5.60 4.58 -5.56
CA SER A 34 4.72 5.07 -4.50
C SER A 34 3.31 4.53 -4.76
N HIS A 35 2.67 4.04 -3.71
CA HIS A 35 1.34 3.48 -3.80
C HIS A 35 0.56 3.73 -2.53
N ARG A 36 -0.77 3.83 -2.65
CA ARG A 36 -1.68 4.04 -1.52
C ARG A 36 -2.99 3.33 -1.80
N LEU A 37 -3.58 2.81 -0.74
CA LEU A 37 -4.93 2.26 -0.76
C LEU A 37 -5.84 3.09 0.13
N SER A 38 -7.03 3.40 -0.39
CA SER A 38 -8.12 4.02 0.35
C SER A 38 -9.40 3.23 0.15
N ASN A 39 -10.25 3.15 1.19
CA ASN A 39 -11.62 2.64 1.05
C ASN A 39 -12.58 3.83 1.01
N PRO A 40 -13.02 4.30 -0.18
CA PRO A 40 -14.00 5.38 -0.30
C PRO A 40 -15.44 4.92 -0.06
N GLY A 41 -15.67 3.60 0.04
CA GLY A 41 -16.99 3.02 0.21
C GLY A 41 -17.52 3.13 1.64
N ILE A 42 -18.79 2.77 1.80
CA ILE A 42 -19.47 2.69 3.10
C ILE A 42 -19.49 1.27 3.69
N ILE A 43 -18.97 0.30 2.95
CA ILE A 43 -18.82 -1.09 3.38
C ILE A 43 -17.34 -1.39 3.64
N ASP A 44 -17.08 -2.37 4.50
CA ASP A 44 -15.73 -2.79 4.80
C ASP A 44 -15.03 -3.33 3.54
N LEU A 45 -13.77 -2.94 3.38
CA LEU A 45 -12.88 -3.44 2.35
C LEU A 45 -12.07 -4.58 2.93
N VAL A 46 -12.18 -5.76 2.31
CA VAL A 46 -11.33 -6.93 2.61
C VAL A 46 -10.44 -7.19 1.42
N MET A 47 -9.14 -7.29 1.64
CA MET A 47 -8.17 -7.53 0.59
C MET A 47 -7.09 -8.51 1.03
N ILE A 48 -6.41 -9.08 0.04
CA ILE A 48 -5.18 -9.85 0.21
C ILE A 48 -4.05 -9.03 -0.39
N GLU A 49 -3.00 -8.80 0.39
CA GLU A 49 -1.71 -8.32 -0.09
C GLU A 49 -0.72 -9.49 -0.12
N VAL A 50 -0.05 -9.64 -1.26
CA VAL A 50 1.04 -10.61 -1.41
C VAL A 50 2.31 -9.84 -1.72
N GLN A 51 3.28 -9.95 -0.83
CA GLN A 51 4.64 -9.47 -1.05
C GLN A 51 5.50 -10.62 -1.56
N SER A 52 6.25 -10.37 -2.64
CA SER A 52 7.07 -11.37 -3.31
C SER A 52 8.45 -10.78 -3.55
N GLY A 53 9.49 -11.47 -3.09
CA GLY A 53 10.88 -11.02 -3.19
C GLY A 53 11.81 -11.88 -2.33
N GLU A 54 13.12 -11.68 -2.49
CA GLU A 54 14.13 -12.36 -1.67
C GLU A 54 14.23 -11.77 -0.26
N TYR A 55 13.85 -10.50 -0.10
CA TYR A 55 13.86 -9.77 1.17
C TYR A 55 12.55 -8.98 1.31
N LEU A 56 11.90 -9.11 2.47
CA LEU A 56 10.60 -8.50 2.80
C LEU A 56 10.65 -7.84 4.18
N GLY A 57 11.80 -7.25 4.53
CA GLY A 57 11.99 -6.58 5.81
C GLY A 57 11.26 -5.24 5.88
N GLU A 58 10.90 -4.82 7.10
CA GLU A 58 10.24 -3.54 7.36
C GLU A 58 11.07 -2.31 6.98
N ASP A 59 12.40 -2.47 6.91
CA ASP A 59 13.38 -1.46 6.50
C ASP A 59 13.44 -1.24 4.99
N ASP A 60 12.84 -2.12 4.18
CA ASP A 60 12.65 -1.93 2.74
C ASP A 60 11.44 -1.03 2.43
N ILE A 61 10.62 -0.70 3.45
CA ILE A 61 9.40 0.09 3.28
C ILE A 61 9.67 1.55 3.64
N VAL A 62 9.70 2.40 2.62
CA VAL A 62 9.73 3.86 2.80
C VAL A 62 8.32 4.39 3.02
N ARG A 63 8.07 4.96 4.20
CA ARG A 63 6.76 5.53 4.57
C ARG A 63 6.77 7.04 4.38
N PHE A 64 6.02 7.54 3.39
CA PHE A 64 5.92 8.98 3.11
C PHE A 64 4.98 9.72 4.06
N ASN A 65 3.95 9.04 4.56
CA ASN A 65 3.03 9.55 5.57
C ASN A 65 2.64 8.40 6.48
N ASP A 66 2.92 8.53 7.77
CA ASP A 66 2.64 7.48 8.74
C ASP A 66 1.96 8.04 9.98
N ILE A 67 0.64 8.18 9.88
CA ILE A 67 -0.23 8.61 10.97
C ILE A 67 -0.33 7.58 12.11
N TYR A 68 0.19 6.37 11.90
CA TYR A 68 0.12 5.27 12.87
C TYR A 68 1.44 5.04 13.64
N GLY A 69 2.49 5.83 13.36
CA GLY A 69 3.73 5.83 14.15
C GLY A 69 4.53 4.52 14.11
N ARG A 70 4.51 3.83 12.97
CA ARG A 70 5.29 2.60 12.69
C ARG A 70 6.70 2.93 12.18
N ALA A 71 6.88 4.10 11.58
CA ALA A 71 8.18 4.58 11.18
C ALA A 71 9.06 4.75 12.43
N PRO A 72 10.33 4.29 12.39
CA PRO A 72 11.28 4.61 13.45
C PRO A 72 11.41 6.13 13.57
N ALA A 73 11.61 6.64 14.79
CA ALA A 73 11.86 8.06 15.01
C ALA A 73 12.96 8.55 14.06
N SER A 74 12.69 9.60 13.29
CA SER A 74 13.70 10.17 12.41
C SER A 74 14.87 10.67 13.27
N ASP A 75 16.08 10.19 12.97
CA ASP A 75 17.32 10.74 13.51
C ASP A 75 17.56 12.14 12.91
N GLU A 76 16.77 13.12 13.31
CA GLU A 76 17.06 14.55 13.10
C GLU A 76 18.17 15.03 14.03
N LYS A 77 19.32 14.35 14.07
CA LYS A 77 20.56 14.87 14.70
C LYS A 77 21.81 14.30 14.04
N LYS A 78 22.16 14.79 12.86
CA LYS A 78 23.57 14.99 12.45
C LYS A 78 23.67 16.28 11.64
N ALA A 79 23.80 17.38 12.37
CA ALA A 79 24.54 18.56 11.92
C ALA A 79 26.04 18.30 12.07
#